data_AF-A0A0J7N727-F1
#
_entry.id   AF-A0A0J7N727-F1
#
_cell.length_a   1.000
_cell.length_b   1.000
_cell.length_c   1.000
_cell.angle_alpha   90.00
_cell.angle_beta   90.00
_cell.angle_gamma   90.00
#
_symmetry.space_group_name_H-M   'P 1'
#
loop_
_entity.id
_entity.type
_entity.pdbx_description
1 polymer ?
#
loop_
_entity_poly.entity_id
_entity_poly.type
_entity_poly.pdbx_seq_one_letter_code
_entity_poly.pdbx_strand_id
1 'polypeptide(L)'
;GSQLVNEIIDIYSLEVVQAYMGHIQHNAEVAVREMLKSIGTKIKMRRQKETDIDAIDYLDDGSPIELHVDLDIKKGEAVFDFRGTGYEVWGNCNAPRAITLSAIIYCLRCMVGRDIPLNQGCLKPVKIIIPKGSLLDPSEGAAVVGGNVLTSQRIVDVILTAFEICAASQGCMNNVTLGTEDWGYYETVAGGSGAGPTWDGRSGVHTHMTNTRITDPEILELRYPVILNQFSLRFGSGGNGAYIGGDGVVREMIFRAPMTLSVLTERRVHHPPGYDDGEEGACGLNILVRADGRRINLGPKAAIPVYAGDRFIMETPGGGGYGPVSKREQAKESSVLSSKVYDSRRLTTRLSSKYKRSRSNKSLRNFTERGSVFEYRMAQESV
;
A
#
# COMPACT_ATOMS: atom_id res chain seq x y z
N GLY A 1 -13.38 19.42 -15.15
CA GLY A 1 -13.27 18.13 -15.85
C GLY A 1 -13.66 18.28 -17.31
N SER A 2 -14.94 18.19 -17.63
CA SER A 2 -15.47 18.34 -19.00
C SER A 2 -15.12 19.67 -19.66
N GLN A 3 -15.18 20.79 -18.93
CA GLN A 3 -14.80 22.11 -19.43
C GLN A 3 -13.35 22.15 -19.94
N LEU A 4 -12.39 21.65 -19.15
CA LEU A 4 -10.98 21.57 -19.54
C LEU A 4 -10.77 20.70 -20.80
N VAL A 5 -11.54 19.63 -20.95
CA VAL A 5 -11.48 18.78 -22.15
C VAL A 5 -11.99 19.55 -23.38
N ASN A 6 -13.10 20.28 -23.24
CA ASN A 6 -13.64 21.12 -24.31
C ASN A 6 -12.67 22.25 -24.69
N GLU A 7 -12.04 22.91 -23.72
CA GLU A 7 -11.03 23.95 -23.98
C GLU A 7 -9.85 23.41 -24.80
N ILE A 8 -9.36 22.22 -24.49
CA ILE A 8 -8.28 21.59 -25.27
C ILE A 8 -8.77 21.24 -26.69
N ILE A 9 -10.01 20.78 -26.84
CA ILE A 9 -10.62 20.51 -28.16
C ILE A 9 -10.76 21.80 -28.97
N ASP A 10 -11.14 22.92 -28.35
CA ASP A 10 -11.27 24.21 -29.03
C ASP A 10 -9.91 24.74 -29.52
N ILE A 11 -8.84 24.51 -28.76
CA ILE A 11 -7.48 24.95 -29.10
C ILE A 11 -6.84 24.05 -30.17
N TYR A 12 -7.01 22.72 -30.06
CA TYR A 12 -6.25 21.74 -30.85
C TYR A 12 -7.07 20.93 -31.85
N SER A 13 -8.40 21.05 -31.85
CA SER A 13 -9.37 20.18 -32.53
C SER A 13 -9.58 18.82 -31.86
N LEU A 14 -10.76 18.24 -32.11
CA LEU A 14 -11.14 16.94 -31.57
C LEU A 14 -10.22 15.83 -32.09
N GLU A 15 -9.86 15.89 -33.37
CA GLU A 15 -9.03 14.90 -34.05
C GLU A 15 -7.64 14.81 -33.41
N VAL A 16 -7.02 15.97 -33.10
CA VAL A 16 -5.71 16.01 -32.44
C VAL A 16 -5.80 15.45 -31.02
N VAL A 17 -6.82 15.85 -30.26
CA VAL A 17 -7.02 15.35 -28.89
C VAL A 17 -7.18 13.82 -28.88
N GLN A 18 -8.02 13.28 -29.76
CA GLN A 18 -8.21 11.84 -29.89
C GLN A 18 -6.94 11.10 -30.34
N ALA A 19 -6.17 11.69 -31.26
CA ALA A 19 -4.88 11.13 -31.67
C ALA A 19 -3.90 11.04 -30.48
N TYR A 20 -3.77 12.12 -29.69
CA TYR A 20 -2.91 12.12 -28.50
C TYR A 20 -3.41 11.16 -27.42
N MET A 21 -4.72 11.00 -27.23
CA MET A 21 -5.27 9.95 -26.35
C MET A 21 -4.80 8.56 -26.81
N GLY A 22 -4.82 8.29 -28.12
CA GLY A 22 -4.32 7.05 -28.71
C GLY A 22 -2.82 6.86 -28.50
N HIS A 23 -2.01 7.90 -28.75
CA HIS A 23 -0.56 7.85 -28.55
C HIS A 23 -0.18 7.60 -27.09
N ILE A 24 -0.89 8.21 -26.14
CA ILE A 24 -0.69 8.02 -24.70
C ILE A 24 -0.94 6.56 -24.31
N GLN A 25 -2.03 5.96 -24.82
CA GLN A 25 -2.32 4.55 -24.57
C GLN A 25 -1.30 3.61 -25.21
N HIS A 26 -0.87 3.90 -26.44
CA HIS A 26 0.14 3.09 -27.13
C HIS A 26 1.49 3.13 -26.42
N ASN A 27 1.92 4.30 -25.92
CA ASN A 27 3.15 4.42 -25.15
C ASN A 27 3.11 3.57 -23.85
N ALA A 28 1.96 3.55 -23.17
CA ALA A 28 1.77 2.71 -21.99
C ALA A 28 1.84 1.21 -22.34
N GLU A 29 1.22 0.80 -23.46
CA GLU A 29 1.32 -0.58 -23.97
C GLU A 29 2.78 -0.99 -24.21
N VAL A 30 3.53 -0.18 -24.95
CA VAL A 30 4.95 -0.47 -25.27
C VAL A 30 5.78 -0.59 -23.98
N ALA A 31 5.55 0.30 -23.01
CA ALA A 31 6.24 0.26 -21.73
C ALA A 31 5.99 -1.02 -20.95
N VAL A 32 4.74 -1.48 -20.90
CA VAL A 32 4.41 -2.74 -20.23
C VAL A 32 5.02 -3.92 -20.96
N ARG A 33 5.00 -3.94 -22.31
CA ARG A 33 5.65 -5.00 -23.09
C ARG A 33 7.15 -5.09 -22.78
N GLU A 34 7.86 -3.97 -22.76
CA GLU A 34 9.29 -3.93 -22.43
C GLU A 34 9.57 -4.38 -20.99
N MET A 35 8.72 -3.99 -20.05
CA MET A 35 8.80 -4.42 -18.66
C MET A 35 8.62 -5.94 -18.54
N LEU A 36 7.60 -6.53 -19.16
CA LEU A 36 7.35 -7.97 -19.14
C LEU A 36 8.52 -8.76 -19.74
N LYS A 37 9.13 -8.25 -20.82
CA LYS A 37 10.36 -8.83 -21.42
C LYS A 37 11.52 -8.82 -20.42
N SER A 38 11.74 -7.69 -19.76
CA SER A 38 12.84 -7.52 -18.80
C SER A 38 12.67 -8.45 -17.60
N ILE A 39 11.49 -8.44 -16.98
CA ILE A 39 11.21 -9.26 -15.80
C ILE A 39 11.21 -10.75 -16.15
N GLY A 40 10.52 -11.15 -17.22
CA GLY A 40 10.53 -12.54 -17.67
C GLY A 40 11.93 -13.05 -17.99
N THR A 41 12.81 -12.22 -18.59
CA THR A 41 14.21 -12.58 -18.78
C THR A 41 14.95 -12.81 -17.46
N LYS A 42 14.75 -11.93 -16.46
CA LYS A 42 15.36 -12.10 -15.13
C LYS A 42 14.84 -13.36 -14.42
N ILE A 43 13.55 -13.64 -14.51
CA ILE A 43 12.93 -14.84 -13.92
C ILE A 43 13.49 -16.09 -14.59
N LYS A 44 13.49 -16.13 -15.93
CA LYS A 44 14.04 -17.26 -16.69
C LYS A 44 15.50 -17.56 -16.35
N MET A 45 16.31 -16.52 -16.13
CA MET A 45 17.70 -16.68 -15.71
C MET A 45 17.81 -17.25 -14.30
N ARG A 46 16.94 -16.83 -13.37
CA ARG A 46 16.90 -17.32 -11.98
C ARG A 46 16.38 -18.76 -11.90
N ARG A 47 15.29 -19.08 -12.60
CA ARG A 47 14.58 -20.38 -12.58
C ARG A 47 15.01 -21.37 -13.66
N GLN A 48 16.10 -21.09 -14.38
CA GLN A 48 16.79 -21.99 -15.32
C GLN A 48 15.94 -22.68 -16.42
N LYS A 49 14.73 -22.19 -16.75
CA LYS A 49 13.96 -22.40 -18.01
C LYS A 49 12.49 -22.02 -17.88
N GLU A 50 11.95 -21.97 -16.67
CA GLU A 50 10.54 -21.65 -16.42
C GLU A 50 10.28 -20.15 -16.54
N THR A 51 9.20 -19.82 -17.23
CA THR A 51 8.67 -18.46 -17.37
C THR A 51 7.32 -18.30 -16.70
N ASP A 52 6.70 -19.42 -16.37
CA ASP A 52 5.44 -19.46 -15.65
C ASP A 52 5.72 -19.10 -14.19
N ILE A 53 4.90 -18.21 -13.67
CA ILE A 53 4.97 -17.78 -12.28
C ILE A 53 3.59 -17.87 -11.66
N ASP A 54 3.56 -18.23 -10.40
CA ASP A 54 2.34 -18.42 -9.64
C ASP A 54 2.51 -17.82 -8.24
N ALA A 55 1.38 -17.40 -7.68
CA ALA A 55 1.28 -17.05 -6.29
C ALA A 55 -0.15 -17.25 -5.80
N ILE A 56 -0.27 -17.59 -4.52
CA ILE A 56 -1.54 -17.72 -3.82
C ILE A 56 -1.42 -17.02 -2.48
N ASP A 57 -2.49 -16.32 -2.09
CA ASP A 57 -2.63 -15.76 -0.76
C ASP A 57 -4.11 -15.80 -0.33
N TYR A 58 -4.37 -15.62 0.96
CA TYR A 58 -5.67 -15.90 1.57
C TYR A 58 -6.22 -14.67 2.30
N LEU A 59 -7.52 -14.45 2.16
CA LEU A 59 -8.26 -13.57 3.07
C LEU A 59 -8.34 -14.22 4.47
N ASP A 60 -8.57 -13.43 5.51
CA ASP A 60 -8.65 -13.92 6.90
C ASP A 60 -9.77 -14.96 7.14
N ASP A 61 -10.74 -15.11 6.22
CA ASP A 61 -11.76 -16.16 6.25
C ASP A 61 -11.32 -17.47 5.56
N GLY A 62 -10.10 -17.52 5.03
CA GLY A 62 -9.53 -18.65 4.32
C GLY A 62 -9.82 -18.70 2.82
N SER A 63 -10.51 -17.70 2.26
CA SER A 63 -10.79 -17.64 0.82
C SER A 63 -9.50 -17.40 0.03
N PRO A 64 -9.13 -18.26 -0.95
CA PRO A 64 -7.90 -18.12 -1.71
C PRO A 64 -8.05 -17.09 -2.84
N ILE A 65 -6.97 -16.36 -3.10
CA ILE A 65 -6.75 -15.59 -4.32
C ILE A 65 -5.48 -16.14 -4.96
N GLU A 66 -5.65 -16.76 -6.12
CA GLU A 66 -4.59 -17.46 -6.83
C GLU A 66 -4.40 -16.85 -8.19
N LEU A 67 -3.15 -16.57 -8.54
CA LEU A 67 -2.73 -16.08 -9.84
C LEU A 67 -1.70 -17.03 -10.42
N HIS A 68 -1.96 -17.47 -11.64
CA HIS A 68 -0.97 -18.06 -12.52
C HIS A 68 -0.69 -17.10 -13.69
N VAL A 69 0.57 -16.89 -14.04
CA VAL A 69 0.98 -16.03 -15.15
C VAL A 69 1.85 -16.81 -16.14
N ASP A 70 1.35 -16.93 -17.37
CA ASP A 70 2.11 -17.41 -18.53
C ASP A 70 2.72 -16.19 -19.25
N LEU A 71 4.05 -16.12 -19.32
CA LEU A 71 4.82 -15.00 -19.88
C LEU A 71 5.44 -15.34 -21.24
N ASP A 72 4.96 -14.70 -22.32
CA ASP A 72 5.65 -14.68 -23.61
C ASP A 72 6.72 -13.57 -23.64
N ILE A 73 7.95 -13.94 -23.28
CA ILE A 73 9.10 -13.02 -23.28
C ILE A 73 9.40 -12.47 -24.69
N LYS A 74 9.08 -13.16 -25.79
CA LYS A 74 9.40 -12.64 -27.12
C LYS A 74 8.44 -11.51 -27.50
N LYS A 75 7.16 -11.68 -27.23
CA LYS A 75 6.12 -10.69 -27.53
C LYS A 75 5.96 -9.62 -26.45
N GLY A 76 6.41 -9.91 -25.22
CA GLY A 76 6.12 -9.07 -24.05
C GLY A 76 4.64 -9.12 -23.71
N GLU A 77 4.05 -10.31 -23.77
CA GLU A 77 2.64 -10.55 -23.47
C GLU A 77 2.51 -11.51 -22.28
N ALA A 78 1.40 -11.42 -21.57
CA ALA A 78 1.14 -12.26 -20.42
C ALA A 78 -0.32 -12.73 -20.37
N VAL A 79 -0.56 -13.95 -19.92
CA VAL A 79 -1.89 -14.42 -19.51
C VAL A 79 -1.95 -14.41 -17.99
N PHE A 80 -2.78 -13.55 -17.41
CA PHE A 80 -3.06 -13.53 -15.98
C PHE A 80 -4.30 -14.38 -15.74
N ASP A 81 -4.10 -15.52 -15.08
CA ASP A 81 -5.11 -16.53 -14.87
C ASP A 81 -5.46 -16.66 -13.39
N PHE A 82 -6.67 -16.22 -13.03
CA PHE A 82 -7.21 -16.28 -11.68
C PHE A 82 -8.15 -17.47 -11.46
N ARG A 83 -8.13 -18.50 -12.32
CA ARG A 83 -9.07 -19.64 -12.23
C ARG A 83 -9.01 -20.41 -10.90
N GLY A 84 -7.90 -20.36 -10.17
CA GLY A 84 -7.78 -20.96 -8.83
C GLY A 84 -8.40 -20.14 -7.68
N THR A 85 -8.85 -18.91 -7.95
CA THR A 85 -9.46 -18.04 -6.94
C THR A 85 -10.80 -18.59 -6.44
N GLY A 86 -11.05 -18.43 -5.14
CA GLY A 86 -12.23 -18.92 -4.45
C GLY A 86 -13.55 -18.31 -4.94
N TYR A 87 -14.65 -19.00 -4.61
CA TYR A 87 -16.01 -18.55 -4.91
C TYR A 87 -16.34 -17.22 -4.23
N GLU A 88 -17.41 -16.58 -4.70
CA GLU A 88 -18.06 -15.47 -4.00
C GLU A 88 -18.27 -15.81 -2.51
N VAL A 89 -17.93 -14.84 -1.65
CA VAL A 89 -18.03 -15.00 -0.19
C VAL A 89 -19.35 -14.44 0.33
N TRP A 90 -19.90 -15.10 1.37
CA TRP A 90 -21.04 -14.59 2.14
C TRP A 90 -20.58 -13.49 3.11
N GLY A 91 -20.15 -12.37 2.53
CA GLY A 91 -19.54 -11.23 3.19
C GLY A 91 -19.36 -10.09 2.19
N ASN A 92 -18.62 -9.05 2.57
CA ASN A 92 -18.43 -7.88 1.72
C ASN A 92 -17.06 -7.83 1.01
N CYS A 93 -16.22 -8.86 1.14
CA CYS A 93 -14.90 -8.93 0.49
C CYS A 93 -14.95 -9.32 -1.00
N ASN A 94 -16.13 -9.35 -1.61
CA ASN A 94 -16.23 -9.59 -3.05
C ASN A 94 -15.74 -8.35 -3.82
N ALA A 95 -14.84 -8.54 -4.77
CA ALA A 95 -14.27 -7.51 -5.62
C ALA A 95 -14.90 -7.61 -7.03
N PRO A 96 -15.66 -6.60 -7.48
CA PRO A 96 -16.10 -6.53 -8.86
C PRO A 96 -14.90 -6.59 -9.81
N ARG A 97 -15.10 -7.15 -11.01
CA ARG A 97 -14.05 -7.30 -12.02
C ARG A 97 -13.20 -6.03 -12.22
N ALA A 98 -13.82 -4.86 -12.17
CA ALA A 98 -13.13 -3.57 -12.31
C ALA A 98 -12.04 -3.34 -11.24
N ILE A 99 -12.23 -3.80 -10.00
CA ILE A 99 -11.24 -3.71 -8.92
C ILE A 99 -10.02 -4.57 -9.25
N THR A 100 -10.23 -5.80 -9.72
CA THR A 100 -9.15 -6.69 -10.15
C THR A 100 -8.35 -6.07 -11.30
N LEU A 101 -9.02 -5.49 -12.30
CA LEU A 101 -8.35 -4.78 -13.39
C LEU A 101 -7.55 -3.58 -12.89
N SER A 102 -8.07 -2.81 -11.94
CA SER A 102 -7.36 -1.67 -11.35
C SER A 102 -6.10 -2.09 -10.61
N ALA A 103 -6.16 -3.17 -9.82
CA ALA A 103 -5.00 -3.73 -9.12
C ALA A 103 -3.92 -4.18 -10.12
N ILE A 104 -4.30 -4.83 -11.22
CA ILE A 104 -3.38 -5.23 -12.28
C ILE A 104 -2.70 -4.00 -12.91
N ILE A 105 -3.46 -2.97 -13.30
CA ILE A 105 -2.89 -1.73 -13.86
C ILE A 105 -1.90 -1.10 -12.88
N TYR A 106 -2.26 -1.03 -11.60
CA TYR A 106 -1.39 -0.52 -10.54
C TYR A 106 -0.06 -1.29 -10.47
N CYS A 107 -0.10 -2.63 -10.37
CA CYS A 107 1.10 -3.46 -10.30
C CYS A 107 1.98 -3.31 -11.55
N LEU A 108 1.38 -3.38 -12.75
CA LEU A 108 2.11 -3.19 -14.00
C LEU A 108 2.79 -1.81 -14.02
N ARG A 109 2.10 -0.76 -13.58
CA ARG A 109 2.66 0.60 -13.50
C ARG A 109 3.83 0.69 -12.52
N CYS A 110 3.74 0.06 -11.36
CA CYS A 110 4.81 0.01 -10.37
C CYS A 110 6.06 -0.71 -10.92
N MET A 111 5.89 -1.75 -11.72
CA MET A 111 6.99 -2.55 -12.27
C MET A 111 7.68 -1.93 -13.49
N VAL A 112 7.02 -1.02 -14.22
CA VAL A 112 7.55 -0.41 -15.46
C VAL A 112 8.85 0.38 -15.25
N GLY A 113 9.12 0.89 -14.04
CA GLY A 113 10.41 1.52 -13.70
C GLY A 113 10.72 2.83 -14.44
N ARG A 114 9.75 3.41 -15.16
CA ARG A 114 9.82 4.73 -15.81
C ARG A 114 8.51 5.49 -15.66
N ASP A 115 8.53 6.80 -15.91
CA ASP A 115 7.33 7.61 -15.84
C ASP A 115 6.43 7.41 -17.05
N ILE A 116 5.32 6.71 -16.82
CA ILE A 116 4.22 6.57 -17.78
C ILE A 116 2.90 7.02 -17.13
N PRO A 117 1.96 7.58 -17.91
CA PRO A 117 0.62 7.86 -17.41
C PRO A 117 -0.15 6.57 -17.14
N LEU A 118 -0.96 6.56 -16.08
CA LEU A 118 -1.83 5.44 -15.73
C LEU A 118 -3.05 5.41 -16.67
N ASN A 119 -3.18 4.39 -17.51
CA ASN A 119 -4.32 4.24 -18.41
C ASN A 119 -4.50 2.78 -18.88
N GLN A 120 -5.59 2.49 -19.60
CA GLN A 120 -5.94 1.14 -20.06
C GLN A 120 -4.94 0.53 -21.07
N GLY A 121 -4.08 1.34 -21.70
CA GLY A 121 -2.98 0.86 -22.54
C GLY A 121 -2.06 -0.12 -21.82
N CYS A 122 -1.92 0.00 -20.49
CA CYS A 122 -1.17 -0.96 -19.67
C CYS A 122 -1.73 -2.39 -19.73
N LEU A 123 -3.03 -2.56 -20.00
CA LEU A 123 -3.67 -3.88 -20.06
C LEU A 123 -3.64 -4.53 -21.45
N LYS A 124 -3.35 -3.77 -22.51
CA LYS A 124 -3.33 -4.32 -23.88
C LYS A 124 -2.44 -5.56 -24.06
N PRO A 125 -1.24 -5.66 -23.46
CA PRO A 125 -0.40 -6.86 -23.60
C PRO A 125 -0.78 -7.98 -22.62
N VAL A 126 -1.84 -7.82 -21.82
CA VAL A 126 -2.23 -8.76 -20.77
C VAL A 126 -3.61 -9.33 -21.04
N LYS A 127 -3.70 -10.65 -21.26
CA LYS A 127 -4.97 -11.38 -21.29
C LYS A 127 -5.36 -11.74 -19.87
N ILE A 128 -6.57 -11.40 -19.45
CA ILE A 128 -7.01 -11.56 -18.05
C ILE A 128 -8.19 -12.54 -17.98
N ILE A 129 -7.96 -13.68 -17.32
CA ILE A 129 -8.96 -14.72 -17.08
C ILE A 129 -9.36 -14.64 -15.62
N ILE A 130 -10.64 -14.35 -15.37
CA ILE A 130 -11.23 -14.36 -14.03
C ILE A 130 -12.46 -15.27 -14.10
N PRO A 131 -12.57 -16.30 -13.25
CA PRO A 131 -13.71 -17.19 -13.24
C PRO A 131 -14.97 -16.46 -12.77
N LYS A 132 -16.08 -16.58 -13.53
CA LYS A 132 -17.39 -16.04 -13.14
C LYS A 132 -17.88 -16.68 -11.84
N GLY A 133 -18.46 -15.88 -10.94
CA GLY A 133 -18.95 -16.35 -9.64
C GLY A 133 -17.85 -16.56 -8.60
N SER A 134 -16.62 -16.15 -8.90
CA SER A 134 -15.55 -16.03 -7.91
C SER A 134 -15.66 -14.73 -7.13
N LEU A 135 -14.92 -14.61 -6.03
CA LEU A 135 -14.83 -13.37 -5.28
C LEU A 135 -14.21 -12.21 -6.10
N LEU A 136 -13.62 -12.46 -7.28
CA LEU A 136 -13.05 -11.45 -8.19
C LEU A 136 -13.96 -11.13 -9.40
N ASP A 137 -15.05 -11.87 -9.59
CA ASP A 137 -16.11 -11.60 -10.56
C ASP A 137 -17.45 -12.10 -9.97
N PRO A 138 -17.91 -11.49 -8.87
CA PRO A 138 -19.06 -11.93 -8.11
C PRO A 138 -20.38 -11.63 -8.85
N SER A 139 -21.47 -12.21 -8.37
CA SER A 139 -22.83 -11.90 -8.81
C SER A 139 -23.23 -10.46 -8.47
N GLU A 140 -24.22 -9.92 -9.21
CA GLU A 140 -24.71 -8.54 -9.01
C GLU A 140 -25.30 -8.29 -7.62
N GLY A 141 -25.77 -9.34 -6.93
CA GLY A 141 -26.35 -9.24 -5.59
C GLY A 141 -25.31 -9.28 -4.45
N ALA A 142 -24.04 -9.53 -4.76
CA ALA A 142 -23.00 -9.68 -3.75
C ALA A 142 -22.67 -8.34 -3.07
N ALA A 143 -22.38 -8.38 -1.77
CA ALA A 143 -21.82 -7.22 -1.08
C ALA A 143 -20.35 -7.05 -1.46
N VAL A 144 -19.96 -5.80 -1.80
CA VAL A 144 -18.65 -5.53 -2.44
C VAL A 144 -17.78 -4.46 -1.76
N VAL A 145 -18.23 -3.90 -0.63
CA VAL A 145 -17.51 -2.80 0.05
C VAL A 145 -16.06 -3.17 0.38
N GLY A 146 -15.87 -4.37 0.95
CA GLY A 146 -14.55 -4.93 1.29
C GLY A 146 -13.69 -5.27 0.07
N GLY A 147 -14.28 -5.48 -1.11
CA GLY A 147 -13.56 -5.75 -2.34
C GLY A 147 -12.54 -4.67 -2.69
N ASN A 148 -12.97 -3.41 -2.66
CA ASN A 148 -12.09 -2.28 -2.97
C ASN A 148 -11.01 -2.04 -1.91
N VAL A 149 -11.29 -2.34 -0.64
CA VAL A 149 -10.42 -1.94 0.47
C VAL A 149 -9.53 -3.04 1.04
N LEU A 150 -9.90 -4.31 0.86
CA LEU A 150 -9.22 -5.47 1.44
C LEU A 150 -8.75 -6.42 0.33
N THR A 151 -9.67 -6.90 -0.49
CA THR A 151 -9.38 -7.86 -1.55
C THR A 151 -8.45 -7.27 -2.61
N SER A 152 -8.60 -5.99 -2.94
CA SER A 152 -7.69 -5.28 -3.84
C SER A 152 -6.23 -5.29 -3.35
N GLN A 153 -6.00 -5.15 -2.04
CA GLN A 153 -4.66 -5.24 -1.46
C GLN A 153 -4.08 -6.65 -1.64
N ARG A 154 -4.93 -7.67 -1.44
CA ARG A 154 -4.52 -9.06 -1.61
C ARG A 154 -4.18 -9.40 -3.06
N ILE A 155 -4.94 -8.88 -4.03
CA ILE A 155 -4.64 -9.03 -5.46
C ILE A 155 -3.26 -8.41 -5.77
N VAL A 156 -2.97 -7.22 -5.21
CA VAL A 156 -1.67 -6.58 -5.37
C VAL A 156 -0.55 -7.43 -4.78
N ASP A 157 -0.70 -7.92 -3.55
CA ASP A 157 0.28 -8.79 -2.90
C ASP A 157 0.58 -10.03 -3.76
N VAL A 158 -0.47 -10.75 -4.20
CA VAL A 158 -0.35 -11.93 -5.06
C VAL A 158 0.39 -11.62 -6.38
N ILE A 159 0.07 -10.51 -7.05
CA ILE A 159 0.76 -10.12 -8.29
C ILE A 159 2.24 -9.81 -7.99
N LEU A 160 2.55 -9.00 -6.97
CA LEU A 160 3.93 -8.61 -6.68
C LEU A 160 4.78 -9.81 -6.21
N THR A 161 4.19 -10.76 -5.49
CA THR A 161 4.81 -12.02 -5.10
C THR A 161 5.09 -12.90 -6.31
N ALA A 162 4.11 -13.12 -7.20
CA ALA A 162 4.32 -13.92 -8.42
C ALA A 162 5.46 -13.37 -9.27
N PHE A 163 5.54 -12.05 -9.43
CA PHE A 163 6.58 -11.37 -10.21
C PHE A 163 7.92 -11.21 -9.47
N GLU A 164 8.06 -11.75 -8.26
CA GLU A 164 9.28 -11.73 -7.46
C GLU A 164 9.82 -10.31 -7.18
N ILE A 165 8.92 -9.35 -6.87
CA ILE A 165 9.25 -7.93 -6.79
C ILE A 165 9.70 -7.49 -5.39
N CYS A 166 8.89 -7.78 -4.37
CA CYS A 166 9.12 -7.34 -3.00
C CYS A 166 8.32 -8.19 -2.00
N ALA A 167 8.63 -8.02 -0.71
CA ALA A 167 7.80 -8.56 0.37
C ALA A 167 6.44 -7.85 0.45
N ALA A 168 5.47 -8.51 1.07
CA ALA A 168 4.14 -7.93 1.22
C ALA A 168 4.17 -6.73 2.17
N SER A 169 3.38 -5.72 1.84
CA SER A 169 3.04 -4.67 2.81
C SER A 169 1.97 -5.18 3.78
N GLN A 170 1.47 -4.32 4.65
CA GLN A 170 0.40 -4.61 5.62
C GLN A 170 -0.88 -5.24 5.05
N GLY A 171 -1.07 -5.32 3.72
CA GLY A 171 -2.17 -6.01 3.06
C GLY A 171 -3.58 -5.54 3.47
N CYS A 172 -3.71 -4.34 4.02
CA CYS A 172 -4.95 -3.84 4.60
C CYS A 172 -4.99 -2.31 4.57
N MET A 173 -6.16 -1.72 4.27
CA MET A 173 -6.39 -0.27 4.44
C MET A 173 -6.77 0.13 5.88
N ASN A 174 -7.01 -0.86 6.74
CA ASN A 174 -7.45 -0.71 8.13
C ASN A 174 -8.61 0.27 8.29
N ASN A 175 -9.77 -0.05 7.72
CA ASN A 175 -10.91 0.85 7.75
C ASN A 175 -11.56 0.85 9.13
N VAL A 176 -11.73 2.05 9.67
CA VAL A 176 -12.48 2.29 10.89
C VAL A 176 -13.57 3.30 10.58
N THR A 177 -14.79 2.92 10.92
CA THR A 177 -15.97 3.77 10.81
C THR A 177 -16.65 3.85 12.15
N LEU A 178 -17.12 5.04 12.51
CA LEU A 178 -17.89 5.25 13.72
C LEU A 178 -18.99 6.26 13.46
N GLY A 179 -20.15 6.10 14.09
CA GLY A 179 -21.28 6.98 13.82
C GLY A 179 -22.57 6.61 14.52
N THR A 180 -23.56 7.47 14.33
CA THR A 180 -24.95 7.28 14.73
C THR A 180 -25.84 7.31 13.48
N GLU A 181 -27.16 7.39 13.66
CA GLU A 181 -28.08 7.61 12.53
C GLU A 181 -27.90 8.99 11.89
N ASP A 182 -27.37 9.98 12.63
CA ASP A 182 -27.28 11.38 12.19
C ASP A 182 -25.94 11.72 11.51
N TRP A 183 -24.87 11.00 11.83
CA TRP A 183 -23.53 11.31 11.34
C TRP A 183 -22.62 10.08 11.30
N GLY A 184 -21.60 10.14 10.45
CA GLY A 184 -20.58 9.10 10.34
C GLY A 184 -19.19 9.69 10.11
N TYR A 185 -18.21 9.01 10.69
CA TYR A 185 -16.78 9.21 10.47
C TYR A 185 -16.21 7.97 9.80
N TYR A 186 -15.29 8.18 8.85
CA TYR A 186 -14.58 7.12 8.16
C TYR A 186 -13.10 7.48 8.05
N GLU A 187 -12.24 6.55 8.44
CA GLU A 187 -10.80 6.64 8.31
C GLU A 187 -10.18 5.32 7.82
N THR A 188 -9.08 5.44 7.10
CA THR A 188 -8.13 4.38 6.80
C THR A 188 -6.88 4.58 7.64
N VAL A 189 -6.43 3.54 8.36
CA VAL A 189 -5.26 3.63 9.24
C VAL A 189 -4.02 3.06 8.54
N ALA A 190 -2.93 3.83 8.56
CA ALA A 190 -1.66 3.45 7.96
C ALA A 190 -1.00 2.24 8.65
N GLY A 191 -0.01 1.61 8.03
CA GLY A 191 0.74 0.50 8.64
C GLY A 191 2.09 0.27 8.00
N GLY A 192 2.61 -0.96 8.06
CA GLY A 192 3.94 -1.27 7.54
C GLY A 192 3.99 -1.49 6.02
N SER A 193 4.98 -0.91 5.34
CA SER A 193 5.31 -1.26 3.95
C SER A 193 6.26 -2.45 3.90
N GLY A 194 6.11 -3.30 2.88
CA GLY A 194 7.04 -4.41 2.62
C GLY A 194 8.42 -3.91 2.22
N ALA A 195 9.45 -4.69 2.58
CA ALA A 195 10.82 -4.48 2.13
C ALA A 195 11.03 -4.99 0.69
N GLY A 196 12.07 -4.50 0.03
CA GLY A 196 12.45 -4.97 -1.30
C GLY A 196 13.93 -5.29 -1.43
N PRO A 197 14.40 -5.68 -2.62
CA PRO A 197 15.77 -6.13 -2.85
C PRO A 197 16.84 -5.09 -2.55
N THR A 198 16.47 -3.81 -2.44
CA THR A 198 17.41 -2.72 -2.18
C THR A 198 16.89 -1.69 -1.16
N TRP A 199 15.80 -1.96 -0.44
CA TRP A 199 15.20 -0.98 0.48
C TRP A 199 14.52 -1.63 1.69
N ASP A 200 14.67 -0.98 2.84
CA ASP A 200 13.83 -1.24 4.02
C ASP A 200 12.40 -0.70 3.76
N GLY A 201 11.41 -1.39 4.31
CA GLY A 201 10.03 -0.96 4.33
C GLY A 201 9.83 0.28 5.20
N ARG A 202 8.93 1.17 4.78
CA ARG A 202 8.57 2.36 5.54
C ARG A 202 7.49 2.05 6.59
N SER A 203 7.70 2.51 7.83
CA SER A 203 6.72 2.36 8.92
C SER A 203 5.62 3.41 8.87
N GLY A 204 4.40 3.02 9.27
CA GLY A 204 3.26 3.92 9.46
C GLY A 204 2.83 4.70 8.23
N VAL A 205 2.82 4.05 7.05
CA VAL A 205 2.38 4.67 5.78
C VAL A 205 1.21 3.90 5.16
N HIS A 206 0.39 4.63 4.41
CA HIS A 206 -0.59 4.02 3.52
C HIS A 206 0.13 3.39 2.32
N THR A 207 -0.27 2.18 1.96
CA THR A 207 0.39 1.39 0.91
C THR A 207 -0.60 0.93 -0.15
N HIS A 208 -0.07 0.72 -1.35
CA HIS A 208 -0.77 0.12 -2.48
C HIS A 208 -2.10 0.79 -2.81
N MET A 209 -3.22 0.10 -2.61
CA MET A 209 -4.54 0.56 -3.04
C MET A 209 -5.11 1.69 -2.18
N THR A 210 -4.31 2.26 -1.28
CA THR A 210 -4.71 3.34 -0.36
C THR A 210 -4.13 4.68 -0.81
N ASN A 211 -4.98 5.68 -1.02
CA ASN A 211 -4.57 7.04 -1.42
C ASN A 211 -5.29 8.12 -0.59
N THR A 212 -5.17 8.01 0.72
CA THR A 212 -5.81 8.90 1.71
C THR A 212 -4.76 9.51 2.61
N ARG A 213 -5.03 10.69 3.15
CA ARG A 213 -4.25 11.27 4.24
C ARG A 213 -4.89 10.92 5.57
N ILE A 214 -4.08 10.87 6.63
CA ILE A 214 -4.59 10.74 8.00
C ILE A 214 -5.45 11.95 8.37
N THR A 215 -6.47 11.74 9.21
CA THR A 215 -7.22 12.84 9.82
C THR A 215 -6.41 13.43 10.96
N ASP A 216 -6.33 14.76 11.03
CA ASP A 216 -5.66 15.44 12.14
C ASP A 216 -6.35 15.10 13.48
N PRO A 217 -5.60 14.73 14.52
CA PRO A 217 -6.16 14.39 15.83
C PRO A 217 -7.09 15.46 16.40
N GLU A 218 -6.70 16.73 16.30
CA GLU A 218 -7.49 17.86 16.81
C GLU A 218 -8.84 17.98 16.09
N ILE A 219 -8.87 17.73 14.77
CA ILE A 219 -10.10 17.77 13.98
C ILE A 219 -11.01 16.58 14.32
N LEU A 220 -10.43 15.40 14.55
CA LEU A 220 -11.16 14.21 14.99
C LEU A 220 -11.85 14.47 16.34
N GLU A 221 -11.09 14.96 17.33
CA GLU A 221 -11.62 15.21 18.69
C GLU A 221 -12.58 16.39 18.77
N LEU A 222 -12.41 17.39 17.90
CA LEU A 222 -13.31 18.54 17.83
C LEU A 222 -14.67 18.17 17.25
N ARG A 223 -14.69 17.32 16.22
CA ARG A 223 -15.92 17.02 15.45
C ARG A 223 -16.70 15.83 15.99
N TYR A 224 -16.03 14.90 16.67
CA TYR A 224 -16.63 13.63 17.06
C TYR A 224 -16.44 13.36 18.57
N PRO A 225 -17.39 12.67 19.23
CA PRO A 225 -17.32 12.37 20.65
C PRO A 225 -16.33 11.22 20.93
N VAL A 226 -15.07 11.42 20.56
CA VAL A 226 -13.94 10.51 20.75
C VAL A 226 -12.70 11.28 21.19
N ILE A 227 -11.81 10.62 21.93
CA ILE A 227 -10.46 11.11 22.24
C ILE A 227 -9.46 10.14 21.62
N LEU A 228 -8.48 10.65 20.88
CA LEU A 228 -7.37 9.84 20.36
C LEU A 228 -6.29 9.74 21.43
N ASN A 229 -6.37 8.69 22.25
CA ASN A 229 -5.45 8.50 23.37
C ASN A 229 -4.03 8.12 22.94
N GLN A 230 -3.90 7.36 21.84
CA GLN A 230 -2.61 6.96 21.31
C GLN A 230 -2.64 6.93 19.78
N PHE A 231 -1.60 7.49 19.17
CA PHE A 231 -1.27 7.23 17.78
C PHE A 231 0.26 7.19 17.61
N SER A 232 0.82 5.98 17.55
CA SER A 232 2.27 5.77 17.51
C SER A 232 2.65 4.64 16.57
N LEU A 233 3.93 4.55 16.21
CA LEU A 233 4.44 3.34 15.55
C LEU A 233 4.33 2.12 16.50
N ARG A 234 4.10 0.95 15.91
CA ARG A 234 4.08 -0.36 16.58
C ARG A 234 5.44 -1.02 16.40
N PHE A 235 6.42 -0.59 17.19
CA PHE A 235 7.81 -1.04 17.03
C PHE A 235 7.96 -2.55 17.10
N GLY A 236 8.74 -3.12 16.19
CA GLY A 236 9.01 -4.56 16.12
C GLY A 236 7.89 -5.38 15.48
N SER A 237 6.99 -4.72 14.73
CA SER A 237 5.95 -5.40 13.96
C SER A 237 6.35 -5.67 12.51
N GLY A 238 7.36 -4.99 11.97
CA GLY A 238 7.94 -5.32 10.67
C GLY A 238 8.77 -6.61 10.72
N GLY A 239 8.71 -7.40 9.64
CA GLY A 239 9.48 -8.64 9.50
C GLY A 239 10.97 -8.36 9.31
N ASN A 240 11.83 -9.21 9.88
CA ASN A 240 13.28 -9.09 9.71
C ASN A 240 13.73 -9.60 8.33
N GLY A 241 14.87 -9.12 7.88
CA GLY A 241 15.52 -9.61 6.67
C GLY A 241 16.85 -8.91 6.46
N ALA A 242 17.48 -9.14 5.31
CA ALA A 242 18.55 -8.26 4.83
C ALA A 242 18.06 -6.80 4.82
N TYR A 243 16.82 -6.60 4.37
CA TYR A 243 16.03 -5.39 4.53
C TYR A 243 14.81 -5.68 5.40
N ILE A 244 14.52 -4.78 6.35
CA ILE A 244 13.43 -4.94 7.32
C ILE A 244 12.13 -4.40 6.75
N GLY A 245 11.02 -5.07 7.03
CA GLY A 245 9.70 -4.54 6.79
C GLY A 245 9.40 -3.33 7.68
N GLY A 246 8.50 -2.46 7.23
CA GLY A 246 8.05 -1.31 8.02
C GLY A 246 7.17 -1.74 9.20
N ASP A 247 7.25 -1.01 10.30
CA ASP A 247 6.35 -1.20 11.44
C ASP A 247 4.95 -0.66 11.14
N GLY A 248 3.94 -1.32 11.68
CA GLY A 248 2.57 -0.83 11.77
C GLY A 248 2.42 0.34 12.73
N VAL A 249 1.18 0.64 13.12
CA VAL A 249 0.83 1.67 14.10
C VAL A 249 -0.11 1.12 15.17
N VAL A 250 -0.09 1.77 16.33
CA VAL A 250 -1.09 1.61 17.39
C VAL A 250 -1.97 2.86 17.36
N ARG A 251 -3.27 2.67 17.19
CA ARG A 251 -4.29 3.72 17.22
C ARG A 251 -5.33 3.39 18.28
N GLU A 252 -5.39 4.19 19.34
CA GLU A 252 -6.33 4.01 20.45
C GLU A 252 -7.31 5.17 20.54
N MET A 253 -8.60 4.86 20.46
CA MET A 253 -9.70 5.83 20.60
C MET A 253 -10.54 5.52 21.83
N ILE A 254 -10.84 6.54 22.63
CA ILE A 254 -11.75 6.47 23.77
C ILE A 254 -13.08 7.10 23.34
N PHE A 255 -14.18 6.35 23.46
CA PHE A 255 -15.50 6.84 23.12
C PHE A 255 -16.09 7.67 24.27
N ARG A 256 -16.75 8.79 23.93
CA ARG A 256 -17.38 9.70 24.90
C ARG A 256 -18.91 9.68 24.86
N ALA A 257 -19.49 8.99 23.89
CA ALA A 257 -20.94 8.83 23.73
C ALA A 257 -21.25 7.47 23.11
N PRO A 258 -22.49 6.95 23.25
CA PRO A 258 -22.94 5.78 22.52
C PRO A 258 -22.88 5.98 21.01
N MET A 259 -22.31 5.01 20.29
CA MET A 259 -22.27 5.00 18.82
C MET A 259 -22.04 3.57 18.29
N THR A 260 -22.12 3.39 16.98
CA THR A 260 -21.69 2.15 16.33
C THR A 260 -20.24 2.28 15.89
N LEU A 261 -19.41 1.31 16.26
CA LEU A 261 -18.07 1.12 15.70
C LEU A 261 -18.15 -0.01 14.67
N SER A 262 -17.67 0.27 13.45
CA SER A 262 -17.51 -0.72 12.40
C SER A 262 -16.06 -0.77 11.93
N VAL A 263 -15.49 -1.96 11.99
CA VAL A 263 -14.09 -2.27 11.69
C VAL A 263 -14.08 -3.20 10.50
N LEU A 264 -13.40 -2.81 9.42
CA LEU A 264 -13.27 -3.59 8.20
C LEU A 264 -11.80 -3.74 7.84
N THR A 265 -11.23 -4.86 8.27
CA THR A 265 -9.79 -5.10 8.22
C THR A 265 -9.42 -6.53 7.79
N GLU A 266 -8.13 -6.76 7.52
CA GLU A 266 -7.51 -8.01 7.04
C GLU A 266 -6.11 -8.20 7.67
N ARG A 267 -5.45 -9.34 7.47
CA ARG A 267 -4.14 -9.67 8.07
C ARG A 267 -4.19 -9.71 9.60
N ARG A 268 -5.30 -10.25 10.15
CA ARG A 268 -5.45 -10.59 11.57
C ARG A 268 -5.28 -12.09 11.81
N VAL A 269 -5.40 -12.90 10.75
CA VAL A 269 -5.19 -14.35 10.75
C VAL A 269 -3.91 -14.69 9.99
N HIS A 270 -3.77 -14.16 8.77
CA HIS A 270 -2.60 -14.41 7.92
C HIS A 270 -1.58 -13.27 8.03
N HIS A 271 -0.32 -13.63 8.31
CA HIS A 271 0.77 -12.67 8.40
C HIS A 271 1.10 -12.07 7.03
N PRO A 272 1.53 -10.80 6.94
CA PRO A 272 2.16 -10.25 5.74
C PRO A 272 3.46 -11.01 5.41
N PRO A 273 3.54 -11.78 4.31
CA PRO A 273 4.69 -12.62 4.04
C PRO A 273 5.94 -11.79 3.75
N GLY A 274 7.07 -12.28 4.26
CA GLY A 274 8.40 -11.86 3.79
C GLY A 274 8.69 -12.40 2.39
N TYR A 275 9.85 -12.05 1.84
CA TYR A 275 10.27 -12.51 0.52
C TYR A 275 11.76 -12.86 0.51
N ASP A 276 12.16 -13.87 -0.27
CA ASP A 276 13.56 -14.30 -0.44
C ASP A 276 14.26 -14.59 0.90
N ASP A 277 13.67 -15.43 1.75
CA ASP A 277 14.09 -15.74 3.14
C ASP A 277 13.96 -14.57 4.15
N GLY A 278 13.23 -13.52 3.79
CA GLY A 278 12.76 -12.52 4.75
C GLY A 278 11.65 -13.07 5.66
N GLU A 279 11.65 -12.65 6.92
CA GLU A 279 10.63 -13.01 7.90
C GLU A 279 9.32 -12.24 7.65
N GLU A 280 8.22 -12.82 8.13
CA GLU A 280 6.89 -12.24 8.02
C GLU A 280 6.72 -11.02 8.93
N GLY A 281 5.86 -10.08 8.50
CA GLY A 281 5.36 -9.02 9.37
C GLY A 281 4.41 -9.58 10.43
N ALA A 282 4.26 -8.88 11.55
CA ALA A 282 3.27 -9.25 12.55
C ALA A 282 1.85 -8.93 12.06
N CYS A 283 0.90 -9.83 12.35
CA CYS A 283 -0.54 -9.59 12.17
C CYS A 283 -1.02 -8.35 12.93
N GLY A 284 -2.09 -7.75 12.41
CA GLY A 284 -2.85 -6.72 13.11
C GLY A 284 -3.73 -7.32 14.22
N LEU A 285 -4.23 -6.47 15.09
CA LEU A 285 -5.09 -6.84 16.21
C LEU A 285 -6.12 -5.72 16.49
N ASN A 286 -7.37 -6.11 16.73
CA ASN A 286 -8.46 -5.18 17.02
C ASN A 286 -9.04 -5.53 18.41
N ILE A 287 -8.75 -4.70 19.42
CA ILE A 287 -9.21 -4.92 20.80
C ILE A 287 -10.21 -3.85 21.19
N LEU A 288 -11.36 -4.27 21.72
CA LEU A 288 -12.24 -3.42 22.50
C LEU A 288 -11.96 -3.61 23.99
N VAL A 289 -11.73 -2.52 24.69
CA VAL A 289 -11.67 -2.46 26.15
C VAL A 289 -12.95 -1.82 26.63
N ARG A 290 -13.79 -2.56 27.36
CA ARG A 290 -15.01 -2.00 27.96
C ARG A 290 -14.67 -1.12 29.15
N ALA A 291 -15.59 -0.23 29.53
CA ALA A 291 -15.42 0.65 30.69
C ALA A 291 -15.13 -0.10 32.02
N ASP A 292 -15.55 -1.36 32.15
CA ASP A 292 -15.25 -2.25 33.28
C ASP A 292 -13.83 -2.88 33.23
N GLY A 293 -13.05 -2.58 32.19
CA GLY A 293 -11.71 -3.11 31.96
C GLY A 293 -11.65 -4.42 31.16
N ARG A 294 -12.78 -5.04 30.83
CA ARG A 294 -12.83 -6.27 30.04
C ARG A 294 -12.28 -6.04 28.63
N ARG A 295 -11.33 -6.89 28.22
CA ARG A 295 -10.73 -6.87 26.87
C ARG A 295 -11.38 -7.93 25.97
N ILE A 296 -11.74 -7.53 24.76
CA ILE A 296 -12.44 -8.37 23.79
C ILE A 296 -11.72 -8.22 22.44
N ASN A 297 -11.30 -9.33 21.85
CA ASN A 297 -10.81 -9.34 20.48
C ASN A 297 -12.01 -9.30 19.52
N LEU A 298 -12.05 -8.31 18.65
CA LEU A 298 -13.15 -8.11 17.68
C LEU A 298 -12.97 -8.94 16.39
N GLY A 299 -11.82 -9.60 16.22
CA GLY A 299 -11.46 -10.24 14.96
C GLY A 299 -11.20 -9.21 13.85
N PRO A 300 -11.11 -9.66 12.58
CA PRO A 300 -10.79 -8.78 11.46
C PRO A 300 -11.94 -7.83 11.09
N LYS A 301 -13.18 -8.24 11.32
CA LYS A 301 -14.37 -7.52 10.87
C LYS A 301 -15.45 -7.57 11.93
N ALA A 302 -15.96 -6.43 12.33
CA ALA A 302 -17.01 -6.33 13.34
C ALA A 302 -17.80 -5.04 13.16
N ALA A 303 -19.10 -5.08 13.47
CA ALA A 303 -19.94 -3.91 13.66
C ALA A 303 -20.64 -4.06 15.02
N ILE A 304 -20.33 -3.16 15.95
CA ILE A 304 -20.74 -3.30 17.36
C ILE A 304 -21.14 -1.96 17.98
N PRO A 305 -22.04 -1.97 18.98
CA PRO A 305 -22.27 -0.80 19.81
C PRO A 305 -21.10 -0.61 20.79
N VAL A 306 -20.67 0.64 20.91
CA VAL A 306 -19.70 1.12 21.89
C VAL A 306 -20.32 2.24 22.72
N TYR A 307 -19.89 2.36 23.97
CA TYR A 307 -20.45 3.29 24.94
C TYR A 307 -19.39 4.25 25.49
N ALA A 308 -19.83 5.31 26.15
CA ALA A 308 -18.91 6.23 26.82
C ALA A 308 -17.99 5.49 27.79
N GLY A 309 -16.68 5.73 27.69
CA GLY A 309 -15.63 5.07 28.49
C GLY A 309 -15.06 3.81 27.85
N ASP A 310 -15.70 3.23 26.83
CA ASP A 310 -15.10 2.15 26.04
C ASP A 310 -13.88 2.69 25.26
N ARG A 311 -12.91 1.81 25.00
CA ARG A 311 -11.72 2.12 24.19
C ARG A 311 -11.55 1.11 23.07
N PHE A 312 -11.30 1.59 21.87
CA PHE A 312 -10.90 0.76 20.74
C PHE A 312 -9.41 0.92 20.47
N ILE A 313 -8.67 -0.18 20.54
CA ILE A 313 -7.24 -0.26 20.24
C ILE A 313 -7.09 -1.04 18.94
N MET A 314 -6.57 -0.37 17.92
CA MET A 314 -6.15 -0.99 16.67
C MET A 314 -4.63 -1.05 16.63
N GLU A 315 -4.11 -2.25 16.47
CA GLU A 315 -2.74 -2.51 16.06
C GLU A 315 -2.77 -2.91 14.59
N THR A 316 -2.18 -2.10 13.72
CA THR A 316 -2.13 -2.43 12.29
C THR A 316 -1.00 -3.43 12.00
N PRO A 317 -1.09 -4.20 10.89
CA PRO A 317 -0.02 -5.10 10.50
C PRO A 317 1.27 -4.35 10.16
N GLY A 318 2.40 -5.04 10.32
CA GLY A 318 3.69 -4.63 9.77
C GLY A 318 3.82 -5.00 8.28
N GLY A 319 4.98 -4.72 7.69
CA GLY A 319 5.36 -5.27 6.38
C GLY A 319 6.30 -6.47 6.53
N GLY A 320 6.36 -7.34 5.53
CA GLY A 320 7.34 -8.43 5.47
C GLY A 320 8.76 -7.93 5.21
N GLY A 321 9.74 -8.67 5.72
CA GLY A 321 11.16 -8.47 5.45
C GLY A 321 11.59 -9.05 4.11
N TYR A 322 12.76 -8.65 3.61
CA TYR A 322 13.33 -9.13 2.35
C TYR A 322 14.74 -9.66 2.58
N GLY A 323 15.06 -10.84 2.05
CA GLY A 323 16.41 -11.40 2.12
C GLY A 323 16.71 -12.06 3.47
N PRO A 324 17.72 -12.94 3.55
CA PRO A 324 18.08 -13.61 4.80
C PRO A 324 18.65 -12.64 5.85
N VAL A 325 18.21 -12.80 7.10
CA VAL A 325 18.59 -11.97 8.26
C VAL A 325 20.11 -11.90 8.47
N SER A 326 20.81 -13.02 8.23
CA SER A 326 22.27 -13.13 8.40
C SER A 326 23.07 -12.13 7.57
N LYS A 327 22.56 -11.70 6.40
CA LYS A 327 23.23 -10.68 5.56
C LYS A 327 23.25 -9.31 6.23
N ARG A 328 22.22 -8.97 7.03
CA ARG A 328 22.15 -7.69 7.77
C ARG A 328 23.11 -7.68 8.94
N GLU A 329 23.24 -8.80 9.64
CA GLU A 329 24.19 -8.97 10.75
C GLU A 329 25.64 -8.84 10.26
N GLN A 330 25.97 -9.51 9.14
CA GLN A 330 27.27 -9.36 8.49
C GLN A 330 27.54 -7.91 8.03
N ALA A 331 26.55 -7.23 7.47
CA ALA A 331 26.68 -5.82 7.08
C ALA A 331 26.89 -4.90 8.31
N LYS A 332 26.18 -5.15 9.42
CA LYS A 332 26.36 -4.44 10.69
C LYS A 332 27.76 -4.69 11.27
N GLU A 333 28.21 -5.94 11.36
CA GLU A 333 29.56 -6.28 11.84
C GLU A 333 30.65 -5.64 10.97
N SER A 334 30.49 -5.67 9.64
CA SER A 334 31.39 -5.02 8.67
C SER A 334 31.43 -3.51 8.86
N SER A 335 30.29 -2.87 9.12
CA SER A 335 30.19 -1.42 9.37
C SER A 335 30.83 -1.03 10.72
N VAL A 336 30.69 -1.88 11.75
CA VAL A 336 31.31 -1.69 13.07
C VAL A 336 32.82 -1.94 13.00
N LEU A 337 33.28 -2.90 12.19
CA LEU A 337 34.70 -3.10 11.90
C LEU A 337 35.28 -1.93 11.09
N SER A 338 34.55 -1.42 10.10
CA SER A 338 34.92 -0.24 9.31
C SER A 338 35.01 1.03 10.18
N SER A 339 34.06 1.24 11.09
CA SER A 339 34.09 2.39 12.01
C SER A 339 35.24 2.28 13.02
N LYS A 340 35.58 1.07 13.51
CA LYS A 340 36.75 0.83 14.36
C LYS A 340 38.09 1.02 13.62
N VAL A 341 38.14 0.72 12.31
CA VAL A 341 39.33 0.98 11.46
C VAL A 341 39.45 2.48 11.11
N TYR A 342 38.34 3.21 11.05
CA TYR A 342 38.35 4.67 10.87
C TYR A 342 38.82 5.41 12.14
N ASP A 343 38.50 4.90 13.33
CA ASP A 343 38.85 5.52 14.61
C ASP A 343 40.33 5.28 14.99
N SER A 344 40.90 4.13 14.62
CA SER A 344 42.32 3.81 14.87
C SER A 344 43.31 4.58 13.98
N ARG A 345 42.85 5.23 12.89
CA ARG A 345 43.70 6.05 11.99
C ARG A 345 43.67 7.55 12.28
N ARG A 346 42.93 8.02 13.29
CA ARG A 346 42.78 9.47 13.59
C ARG A 346 43.29 9.93 14.96
N LEU A 347 44.01 9.08 15.68
CA LEU A 347 44.69 9.44 16.93
C LEU A 347 46.15 9.90 16.75
N THR A 348 46.46 10.61 15.66
CA THR A 348 47.72 11.37 15.52
C THR A 348 47.55 12.53 14.54
N THR A 349 46.83 13.60 14.90
CA THR A 349 47.22 15.01 14.62
C THR A 349 46.20 16.05 15.08
N ARG A 350 46.67 16.89 16.01
CA ARG A 350 46.43 18.35 16.20
C ARG A 350 45.00 18.90 16.33
N LEU A 351 44.71 19.24 17.59
CA LEU A 351 44.40 20.58 18.13
C LEU A 351 44.26 21.77 17.14
N SER A 352 43.21 22.55 17.42
CA SER A 352 43.00 23.99 17.15
C SER A 352 42.50 24.41 15.76
N SER A 353 41.24 24.84 15.69
CA SER A 353 40.91 26.21 15.29
C SER A 353 39.43 26.52 15.52
N LYS A 354 39.20 27.72 16.05
CA LYS A 354 37.92 28.32 16.42
C LYS A 354 37.10 28.61 15.17
N TYR A 355 35.85 28.13 15.11
CA TYR A 355 34.86 28.64 14.14
C TYR A 355 34.07 29.80 14.74
N LYS A 356 34.38 31.01 14.25
CA LYS A 356 33.57 32.21 14.41
C LYS A 356 32.30 32.07 13.57
N ARG A 357 31.13 32.26 14.21
CA ARG A 357 29.84 32.48 13.54
C ARG A 357 29.88 33.79 12.73
N SER A 358 29.68 33.69 11.43
CA SER A 358 29.36 34.82 10.55
C SER A 358 27.93 34.64 10.03
N ARG A 359 27.03 35.51 10.48
CA ARG A 359 25.69 35.69 9.90
C ARG A 359 25.86 36.51 8.61
N SER A 360 25.60 35.91 7.45
CA SER A 360 25.32 36.68 6.25
C SER A 360 23.86 36.46 5.85
N ASN A 361 23.08 37.53 5.92
CA ASN A 361 21.75 37.64 5.33
C ASN A 361 21.91 37.56 3.81
N LYS A 362 21.59 36.40 3.22
CA LYS A 362 21.30 36.29 1.80
C LYS A 362 19.78 36.27 1.63
N SER A 363 19.32 37.26 0.86
CA SER A 363 17.94 37.48 0.43
C SER A 363 17.19 36.19 0.12
N LEU A 364 16.06 35.98 0.79
CA LEU A 364 15.00 35.07 0.36
C LEU A 364 14.61 35.44 -1.07
N ARG A 365 14.99 34.61 -2.04
CA ARG A 365 14.38 34.65 -3.37
C ARG A 365 12.98 34.05 -3.22
N ASN A 366 11.97 34.92 -3.14
CA ASN A 366 10.58 34.51 -3.25
C ASN A 366 10.36 33.90 -4.64
N PHE A 367 10.22 32.57 -4.70
CA PHE A 367 9.62 31.92 -5.85
C PHE A 367 8.14 32.27 -5.85
N THR A 368 7.69 32.97 -6.88
CA THR A 368 6.25 33.21 -7.11
C THR A 368 5.68 31.94 -7.74
N GLU A 369 5.01 31.11 -6.94
CA GLU A 369 4.18 30.02 -7.46
C GLU A 369 3.06 30.62 -8.33
N ARG A 370 2.86 30.07 -9.53
CA ARG A 370 1.74 30.42 -10.44
C ARG A 370 1.18 29.14 -11.04
N GLY A 371 -0.11 29.13 -11.33
CA GLY A 371 -0.82 28.02 -11.99
C GLY A 371 -1.97 27.44 -11.16
N SER A 372 -2.69 26.49 -11.74
CA SER A 372 -3.95 25.94 -11.19
C SER A 372 -3.83 25.36 -9.79
N VAL A 373 -2.65 24.86 -9.40
CA VAL A 373 -2.37 24.34 -8.05
C VAL A 373 -2.29 25.46 -7.01
N PHE A 374 -1.76 26.63 -7.38
CA PHE A 374 -1.70 27.81 -6.51
C PHE A 374 -3.11 28.38 -6.28
N GLU A 375 -3.91 28.47 -7.35
CA GLU A 375 -5.30 28.94 -7.28
C GLU A 375 -6.17 27.98 -6.46
N TYR A 376 -5.98 26.66 -6.61
CA TYR A 376 -6.67 25.66 -5.80
C TYR A 376 -6.31 25.75 -4.32
N ARG A 377 -5.03 25.95 -3.98
CA ARG A 377 -4.61 26.15 -2.58
C ARG A 377 -5.22 27.41 -1.98
N MET A 378 -5.19 28.52 -2.71
CA MET A 378 -5.80 29.77 -2.28
C MET A 378 -7.31 29.67 -2.08
N ALA A 379 -7.99 28.85 -2.88
CA ALA A 379 -9.43 28.59 -2.72
C ALA A 379 -9.76 27.70 -1.52
N GLN A 380 -8.83 26.86 -1.05
CA GLN A 380 -9.01 26.08 0.18
C GLN A 380 -8.66 26.87 1.44
N GLU A 381 -7.73 27.81 1.36
CA GLU A 381 -7.30 28.66 2.48
C GLU A 381 -8.21 29.88 2.72
N SER A 382 -9.15 30.16 1.81
CA SER A 382 -10.08 31.30 1.89
C SER A 382 -11.48 30.97 2.42
N VAL A 383 -11.66 29.76 3.00
CA VAL A 383 -12.92 29.32 3.64
C VAL A 383 -12.79 29.28 5.15
#